data_AF-A0A8B6GY78-F1
#
_entry.id   AF-A0A8B6GY78-F1
#
_cell.length_a   1.000
_cell.length_b   1.000
_cell.length_c   1.000
_cell.angle_alpha   90.00
_cell.angle_beta   90.00
_cell.angle_gamma   90.00
#
_symmetry.space_group_name_H-M   'P 1'
#
loop_
_entity.id
_entity.type
_entity.pdbx_description
1 polymer ?
#
loop_
_entity_poly.entity_id
_entity_poly.type
_entity_poly.pdbx_seq_one_letter_code
_entity_poly.pdbx_strand_id
1 'polypeptide(L)'
;MASINAYQYVTLKEKDVPGAQFIYPEVENHSNVQLKRWLLCRGLTTTVNKSILIERVKDCIGSKRDVINVGVDDGKWYDLNLQGVKDSESLQSTSYPQVPPI
;
A
#
# COMPACT_ATOMS: atom_id res chain seq x y z
N MET A 1 -1.76 -32.65 -13.20
CA MET A 1 -1.69 -32.57 -11.73
C MET A 1 -1.21 -31.17 -11.35
N ALA A 2 -1.92 -30.54 -10.42
CA ALA A 2 -1.66 -29.24 -9.78
C ALA A 2 -1.18 -28.09 -10.67
N SER A 3 -2.13 -27.33 -11.23
CA SER A 3 -1.90 -25.91 -11.53
C SER A 3 -1.67 -25.24 -10.17
N ILE A 4 -0.41 -24.95 -9.85
CA ILE A 4 -0.05 -24.08 -8.75
C ILE A 4 -0.68 -22.72 -9.08
N ASN A 5 -1.85 -22.44 -8.50
CA ASN A 5 -2.36 -21.08 -8.43
C ASN A 5 -1.28 -20.29 -7.73
N ALA A 6 -0.49 -19.53 -8.50
CA ALA A 6 0.40 -18.53 -7.95
C ALA A 6 -0.53 -17.56 -7.22
N TYR A 7 -0.63 -17.69 -5.89
CA TYR A 7 -1.26 -16.67 -5.08
C TYR A 7 -0.44 -15.41 -5.31
N GLN A 8 -0.94 -14.53 -6.17
CA GLN A 8 -0.27 -13.29 -6.50
C GLN A 8 -0.32 -12.42 -5.25
N TYR A 9 0.81 -12.37 -4.54
CA TYR A 9 0.95 -11.56 -3.34
C TYR A 9 1.11 -10.11 -3.76
N VAL A 10 0.10 -9.28 -3.47
CA VAL A 10 0.12 -7.86 -3.82
C VAL A 10 0.84 -7.08 -2.75
N THR A 11 1.88 -6.34 -3.13
CA THR A 11 2.57 -5.42 -2.22
C THR A 11 1.94 -4.03 -2.32
N LEU A 12 1.45 -3.49 -1.20
CA LEU A 12 0.95 -2.11 -1.15
C LEU A 12 2.11 -1.11 -1.10
N LYS A 13 2.01 -0.08 -1.93
CA LYS A 13 2.89 1.10 -1.92
C LYS A 13 2.20 2.26 -1.21
N GLU A 14 2.96 3.26 -0.79
CA GLU A 14 2.39 4.43 -0.08
C GLU A 14 1.29 5.15 -0.88
N LYS A 15 1.41 5.19 -2.22
CA LYS A 15 0.42 5.82 -3.10
C LYS A 15 -0.92 5.05 -3.15
N ASP A 16 -0.93 3.77 -2.79
CA ASP A 16 -2.11 2.91 -2.86
C ASP A 16 -3.01 3.10 -1.63
N VAL A 17 -2.48 3.70 -0.55
CA VAL A 17 -3.18 3.87 0.72
C VAL A 17 -3.21 5.36 1.13
N PRO A 18 -4.40 5.99 1.18
CA PRO A 18 -4.53 7.37 1.63
C PRO A 18 -3.95 7.58 3.04
N GLY A 19 -3.04 8.55 3.13
CA GLY A 19 -2.34 8.92 4.37
C GLY A 19 -1.12 8.05 4.71
N ALA A 20 -0.71 7.14 3.83
CA ALA A 20 0.53 6.38 4.00
C ALA A 20 1.78 7.17 3.60
N GLN A 21 1.63 8.25 2.83
CA GLN A 21 2.70 9.18 2.44
C GLN A 21 2.54 10.53 3.13
N PHE A 22 3.66 11.14 3.51
CA PHE A 22 3.69 12.53 3.98
C PHE A 22 3.77 13.53 2.84
N ILE A 23 3.17 14.71 3.04
CA ILE A 23 3.16 15.79 2.06
C ILE A 23 4.44 16.64 2.21
N TYR A 24 4.88 16.85 3.45
CA TYR A 24 6.09 17.58 3.76
C TYR A 24 7.24 16.63 4.09
N PRO A 25 8.51 17.01 3.84
CA PRO A 25 9.65 16.21 4.24
C PRO A 25 9.83 16.16 5.76
N GLU A 26 9.55 17.26 6.48
CA GLU A 26 9.67 17.29 7.94
C GLU A 26 8.43 16.66 8.61
N VAL A 27 8.66 15.62 9.40
CA VAL A 27 7.61 14.90 10.15
C VAL A 27 6.85 15.85 11.09
N GLU A 28 7.55 16.80 11.69
CA GLU A 28 7.04 17.79 12.65
C GLU A 28 5.95 18.70 12.07
N ASN A 29 6.00 18.92 10.75
CA ASN A 29 5.07 19.79 10.02
C ASN A 29 3.68 19.14 9.82
N HIS A 30 3.50 17.90 10.26
CA HIS A 30 2.23 17.19 10.15
C HIS A 30 1.38 17.33 11.41
N SER A 31 0.06 17.29 11.22
CA SER A 31 -0.91 17.23 12.30
C SER A 31 -0.90 15.88 13.01
N ASN A 32 -1.43 15.82 14.23
CA ASN A 32 -1.60 14.56 14.95
C ASN A 32 -2.40 13.53 14.13
N VAL A 33 -3.42 13.97 13.39
CA VAL A 33 -4.25 13.09 12.56
C VAL A 33 -3.41 12.43 11.46
N GLN A 34 -2.58 13.21 10.77
CA GLN A 34 -1.69 12.69 9.72
C GLN A 34 -0.66 11.72 10.28
N LEU A 35 -0.01 12.06 11.40
CA LEU A 35 0.99 11.18 12.04
C LEU A 35 0.37 9.87 12.50
N LYS A 36 -0.81 9.93 13.14
CA LYS A 36 -1.55 8.74 13.55
C LYS A 36 -1.91 7.87 12.35
N ARG A 37 -2.44 8.48 11.28
CA ARG A 37 -2.82 7.75 10.07
C ARG A 37 -1.62 7.06 9.43
N TRP A 38 -0.49 7.74 9.33
CA TRP A 38 0.74 7.19 8.76
C TRP A 38 1.24 5.97 9.55
N LEU A 39 1.19 6.02 10.89
CA LEU A 39 1.55 4.89 11.77
C LEU A 39 0.56 3.73 11.63
N LEU A 40 -0.74 3.99 11.56
CA LEU A 40 -1.77 2.97 11.36
C LEU A 40 -1.58 2.23 10.03
N CYS A 41 -1.20 2.94 8.96
CA CYS A 41 -0.87 2.33 7.66
C CYS A 41 0.27 1.31 7.75
N ARG A 42 1.08 1.35 8.81
CA ARG A 42 2.20 0.44 9.08
C ARG A 42 1.93 -0.52 10.23
N GLY A 43 0.68 -0.60 10.69
CA GLY A 43 0.28 -1.45 11.82
C GLY A 43 0.86 -1.02 13.16
N LEU A 44 1.31 0.23 13.28
CA LEU A 44 1.92 0.75 14.50
C LEU A 44 0.89 1.41 15.42
N THR A 45 1.13 1.30 16.73
CA THR A 45 0.25 1.90 17.74
C THR A 45 0.38 3.42 17.77
N THR A 46 -0.71 4.10 18.12
CA THR A 46 -0.78 5.55 18.19
C THR A 46 -1.02 6.06 19.61
N THR A 47 -0.82 7.35 19.82
CA THR A 47 -1.07 8.05 21.09
C THR A 47 -1.60 9.46 20.83
N VAL A 48 -2.08 10.15 21.86
CA VAL A 48 -2.55 11.54 21.76
C VAL A 48 -1.38 12.55 21.73
N ASN A 49 -0.23 12.18 22.28
CA ASN A 49 0.93 13.07 22.38
C ASN A 49 1.67 13.22 21.04
N LYS A 50 1.76 14.45 20.51
CA LYS A 50 2.40 14.76 19.22
C LYS A 50 3.89 14.40 19.19
N SER A 51 4.64 14.72 20.25
CA SER A 51 6.08 14.47 20.30
C SER A 51 6.40 12.99 20.23
N ILE A 52 5.63 12.15 20.93
CA ILE A 52 5.77 10.68 20.88
C ILE A 52 5.39 10.14 19.50
N LEU A 53 4.36 10.70 18.85
CA LEU A 53 4.02 10.32 17.47
C LEU A 53 5.18 10.63 16.51
N ILE A 54 5.78 11.82 16.60
CA ILE A 54 6.93 12.22 15.77
C ILE A 54 8.12 11.27 15.99
N GLU A 55 8.47 11.00 17.25
CA GLU A 55 9.57 10.10 17.60
C GLU A 55 9.38 8.70 17.00
N ARG A 56 8.18 8.13 17.15
CA ARG A 56 7.85 6.82 16.57
C ARG A 56 7.91 6.79 15.06
N VAL A 57 7.43 7.85 14.41
CA VAL A 57 7.51 7.97 12.94
C VAL A 57 8.98 8.01 12.51
N LYS A 58 9.80 8.84 13.15
CA LYS A 58 11.23 8.93 12.84
C LYS A 58 11.96 7.61 13.09
N ASP A 59 11.67 6.93 14.19
CA ASP A 59 12.24 5.60 14.49
C ASP A 59 11.86 4.56 13.44
N CYS A 60 10.59 4.56 13.00
CA CYS A 60 10.10 3.66 11.96
C CYS A 60 10.82 3.88 10.62
N ILE A 61 10.96 5.14 10.19
CA ILE A 61 11.68 5.54 8.97
C ILE A 61 13.16 5.16 9.10
N GLY A 62 13.81 5.51 10.21
CA GLY A 62 15.23 5.21 10.46
C GLY A 62 15.53 3.71 10.52
N SER A 63 14.59 2.92 11.05
CA SER A 63 14.68 1.46 11.12
C SER A 63 14.43 0.75 9.78
N LYS A 64 14.03 1.46 8.71
CA LYS A 64 13.57 0.88 7.43
C LYS A 64 12.46 -0.17 7.60
N ARG A 65 11.59 0.06 8.60
CA ARG A 65 10.39 -0.76 8.89
C ARG A 65 9.14 -0.05 8.38
N ASP A 66 9.27 0.71 7.30
CA ASP A 66 8.26 1.60 6.74
C ASP A 66 7.31 0.89 5.74
N VAL A 67 7.24 -0.44 5.77
CA VAL A 67 6.36 -1.27 4.93
C VAL A 67 4.90 -1.07 5.31
N ILE A 68 4.04 -0.90 4.30
CA ILE A 68 2.59 -0.76 4.50
C ILE A 68 1.98 -2.10 4.91
N ASN A 69 1.21 -2.08 5.98
CA ASN A 69 0.46 -3.24 6.46
C ASN A 69 -0.69 -3.54 5.49
N VAL A 70 -0.67 -4.74 4.90
CA VAL A 70 -1.72 -5.22 3.97
C VAL A 70 -3.11 -5.29 4.61
N GLY A 71 -3.19 -5.41 5.94
CA GLY A 71 -4.46 -5.43 6.68
C GLY A 71 -4.99 -4.04 7.09
N VAL A 72 -4.34 -2.94 6.65
CA VAL A 72 -4.85 -1.59 6.95
C VAL A 72 -6.25 -1.39 6.36
N ASP A 73 -7.15 -0.77 7.14
CA ASP A 73 -8.57 -0.59 6.80
C ASP A 73 -9.25 -1.90 6.40
N ASP A 74 -9.07 -2.94 7.21
CA ASP A 74 -9.65 -4.27 7.02
C ASP A 74 -9.25 -4.93 5.69
N GLY A 75 -8.06 -4.59 5.18
CA GLY A 75 -7.55 -5.13 3.91
C GLY A 75 -8.14 -4.50 2.66
N LYS A 76 -9.00 -3.48 2.80
CA LYS A 76 -9.69 -2.80 1.68
C LYS A 76 -8.75 -2.42 0.53
N TRP A 77 -7.58 -1.87 0.85
CA TRP A 77 -6.62 -1.42 -0.16
C TRP A 77 -5.90 -2.58 -0.83
N TYR A 78 -5.66 -3.67 -0.11
CA TYR A 78 -5.10 -4.90 -0.67
C TYR A 78 -6.05 -5.50 -1.72
N ASP A 79 -7.35 -5.61 -1.38
CA ASP A 79 -8.37 -6.16 -2.27
C ASP A 79 -8.54 -5.31 -3.54
N LEU A 80 -8.53 -3.98 -3.41
CA LEU A 80 -8.65 -3.06 -4.54
C LEU A 80 -7.44 -3.19 -5.49
N ASN A 81 -6.25 -3.29 -4.93
CA ASN A 81 -5.02 -3.40 -5.73
C ASN A 81 -4.94 -4.78 -6.42
N LEU A 82 -5.43 -5.84 -5.76
CA LEU A 82 -5.57 -7.18 -6.37
C LEU A 82 -6.58 -7.19 -7.54
N GLN A 83 -7.69 -6.45 -7.44
CA GLN A 83 -8.65 -6.31 -8.55
C GLN A 83 -8.03 -5.57 -9.74
N GLY A 84 -7.33 -4.46 -9.50
CA GLY A 84 -6.66 -3.71 -10.57
C GLY A 84 -5.60 -4.53 -11.34
N VAL A 85 -4.92 -5.46 -10.65
CA VAL A 85 -4.00 -6.41 -11.29
C VAL A 85 -4.74 -7.36 -12.24
N LYS A 86 -5.87 -7.94 -11.81
CA LYS A 86 -6.68 -8.85 -12.64
C LYS A 86 -7.21 -8.15 -13.90
N ASP A 87 -7.65 -6.90 -13.76
CA ASP A 87 -8.15 -6.12 -14.89
C ASP A 87 -7.02 -5.83 -15.89
N SER A 88 -5.80 -5.55 -15.42
CA SER A 88 -4.64 -5.33 -16.29
C SER A 88 -4.14 -6.60 -17.00
N GLU A 89 -4.23 -7.77 -16.38
CA GLU A 89 -3.92 -9.06 -17.01
C GLU A 89 -4.95 -9.43 -18.08
N SER A 90 -6.22 -9.10 -17.87
CA SER A 90 -7.27 -9.34 -18.87
C SER A 90 -7.05 -8.55 -20.17
N LEU A 91 -6.38 -7.40 -20.09
CA LEU A 91 -6.05 -6.55 -21.25
C LEU A 91 -4.81 -7.03 -22.01
N GLN A 92 -4.00 -7.94 -21.47
CA GLN A 92 -2.90 -8.60 -22.19
C GLN A 92 -3.36 -9.82 -23.00
N SER A 93 -4.62 -10.25 -22.87
CA SER A 93 -5.24 -11.31 -23.68
C SER A 93 -6.17 -10.75 -24.75
N THR A 94 -5.69 -9.80 -25.55
CA THR A 94 -6.26 -9.55 -26.89
C THR A 94 -5.18 -9.81 -27.94
N SER A 95 -4.93 -11.09 -28.18
CA SER A 95 -4.31 -11.54 -29.43
C SER A 95 -5.15 -10.99 -30.57
N TYR A 96 -4.51 -10.19 -31.43
CA TYR A 96 -5.06 -9.68 -32.68
C TYR A 96 -5.84 -10.76 -33.47
N PRO A 97 -6.96 -10.41 -34.14
CA PRO A 97 -7.59 -11.34 -35.06
C PRO A 97 -6.63 -11.63 -36.23
N GLN A 98 -6.13 -12.86 -36.33
CA GLN A 98 -5.45 -13.33 -37.54
C GLN A 98 -6.45 -13.33 -38.68
N VAL A 99 -6.26 -12.41 -39.63
CA VAL A 99 -6.89 -12.46 -40.95
C VAL A 99 -6.35 -13.71 -41.66
N PRO A 100 -7.20 -14.64 -42.13
CA PRO A 100 -6.72 -15.78 -42.90
C PRO A 100 -6.08 -15.29 -44.21
N PRO A 101 -4.94 -15.87 -44.64
CA PRO A 101 -4.37 -15.54 -45.94
C PRO A 101 -5.29 -16.01 -47.07
N ILE A 102 -5.37 -15.18 -48.11
CA ILE A 102 -6.13 -15.40 -49.37
C ILE A 102 -5.57 -16.59 -50.14
#